data_AF-A0A8J1TRH1-F1
#
_entry.id   AF-A0A8J1TRH1-F1
#
_cell.length_a   1.000
_cell.length_b   1.000
_cell.length_c   1.000
_cell.angle_alpha   90.00
_cell.angle_beta   90.00
_cell.angle_gamma   90.00
#
_symmetry.space_group_name_H-M   'P 1'
#
loop_
_entity.id
_entity.type
_entity.pdbx_description
1 polymer ?
#
loop_
_entity_poly.entity_id
_entity_poly.type
_entity_poly.pdbx_seq_one_letter_code
_entity_poly.pdbx_strand_id
1 'polypeptide(L)'
;MDGSRVVVVLPAGGCSMRMNTDTPKQYMTILNRPLLSYTIEAFERISWVEQIIVVTAKEQIEFVNKEILPKYGHSKTCITEGGTTRHHSIYNGVKHIASVFVGKPDIVVVHDAVRPFVDEHLLGELVSEAKRHGASAAIRPLVSTVIAVNKEGFLDESLERSKYRASETPQTFQYDIIKSAYEKCSDYDFEFGTECLHLALQYTGTSAKLVEGSSDLWKVTYKKDFYAAEGILKERSTSVRLLYKNEESIACTVHSALEAAGIKTNKEIISNNDISTMTHNCLVLVHDVNTAMDTIKQLHNTEGQRVTANCGSIIIHVLQIAATSERFSLHRKFQNLMRECSRETRDTCVNGVLFEGSSMEDKMCAIIQNLIRDRNIVFTGQVFLVGEI
;
A
#
# COMPACT_ATOMS: atom_id res chain seq x y z
N MET A 1 5.04 -18.58 14.38
CA MET A 1 6.44 -18.85 13.97
C MET A 1 7.26 -19.26 15.17
N ASP A 2 8.31 -20.05 14.95
CA ASP A 2 9.24 -20.63 15.94
C ASP A 2 10.20 -19.61 16.61
N GLY A 3 9.79 -18.34 16.73
CA GLY A 3 10.56 -17.33 17.47
C GLY A 3 11.78 -16.76 16.75
N SER A 4 11.95 -16.97 15.43
CA SER A 4 13.08 -16.33 14.75
C SER A 4 13.00 -14.84 14.60
N ARG A 5 14.18 -14.25 14.66
CA ARG A 5 14.41 -12.83 14.56
C ARG A 5 14.65 -12.44 13.10
N VAL A 6 13.67 -11.74 12.52
CA VAL A 6 13.66 -11.41 11.09
C VAL A 6 13.84 -9.91 10.87
N VAL A 7 14.77 -9.56 9.99
CA VAL A 7 15.02 -8.19 9.55
C VAL A 7 14.85 -8.09 8.03
N VAL A 8 14.20 -7.02 7.56
CA VAL A 8 13.98 -6.78 6.13
C VAL A 8 14.92 -5.68 5.63
N VAL A 9 15.55 -5.88 4.47
CA VAL A 9 16.36 -4.88 3.76
C VAL A 9 15.67 -4.54 2.45
N LEU A 10 15.31 -3.26 2.30
CA LEU A 10 14.62 -2.70 1.15
C LEU A 10 15.53 -1.77 0.34
N PRO A 11 16.24 -2.26 -0.70
CA PRO A 11 16.92 -1.39 -1.64
C PRO A 11 15.93 -0.45 -2.37
N ALA A 12 16.06 0.84 -2.09
CA ALA A 12 15.23 1.94 -2.59
C ALA A 12 16.08 3.11 -3.16
N GLY A 13 17.36 2.88 -3.47
CA GLY A 13 18.29 3.90 -3.97
C GLY A 13 18.28 4.11 -5.49
N GLY A 14 17.60 3.26 -6.27
CA GLY A 14 17.65 3.31 -7.73
C GLY A 14 16.96 4.53 -8.35
N CYS A 15 17.62 5.15 -9.33
CA CYS A 15 17.04 6.20 -10.19
C CYS A 15 16.22 5.56 -11.32
N SER A 16 14.99 6.05 -11.54
CA SER A 16 14.00 5.43 -12.43
C SER A 16 14.18 5.82 -13.90
N MET A 17 15.27 5.38 -14.54
CA MET A 17 15.58 5.74 -15.94
C MET A 17 14.47 5.36 -16.95
N ARG A 18 13.64 4.35 -16.64
CA ARG A 18 12.61 3.81 -17.56
C ARG A 18 11.26 4.54 -17.48
N MET A 19 11.05 5.41 -16.50
CA MET A 19 9.75 6.07 -16.26
C MET A 19 9.71 7.52 -16.78
N ASN A 20 10.86 8.10 -17.15
CA ASN A 20 10.98 9.48 -17.62
C ASN A 20 10.24 10.50 -16.71
N THR A 21 10.34 10.30 -15.39
CA THR A 21 9.77 11.17 -14.36
C THR A 21 10.90 11.73 -13.50
N ASP A 22 10.76 12.98 -13.06
CA ASP A 22 11.74 13.63 -12.16
C ASP A 22 11.76 12.99 -10.75
N THR A 23 10.63 12.41 -10.34
CA THR A 23 10.50 11.70 -9.06
C THR A 23 10.86 10.21 -9.23
N PRO A 24 11.75 9.65 -8.39
CA PRO A 24 11.99 8.20 -8.35
C PRO A 24 10.70 7.43 -8.05
N LYS A 25 10.47 6.31 -8.77
CA LYS A 25 9.19 5.58 -8.74
C LYS A 25 8.74 5.10 -7.37
N GLN A 26 9.67 4.78 -6.48
CA GLN A 26 9.39 4.38 -5.10
C GLN A 26 8.71 5.52 -4.30
N TYR A 27 8.88 6.77 -4.72
CA TYR A 27 8.26 7.95 -4.09
C TYR A 27 7.04 8.46 -4.86
N MET A 28 6.76 7.94 -6.06
CA MET A 28 5.51 8.23 -6.76
C MET A 28 4.32 7.72 -5.94
N THR A 29 3.22 8.47 -5.99
CA THR A 29 2.05 8.20 -5.17
C THR A 29 1.01 7.36 -5.89
N ILE A 30 0.35 6.47 -5.13
CA ILE A 30 -0.88 5.78 -5.49
C ILE A 30 -1.86 6.10 -4.37
N LEU A 31 -3.04 6.65 -4.71
CA LEU A 31 -4.02 7.12 -3.72
C LEU A 31 -3.39 8.07 -2.68
N ASN A 32 -2.57 9.03 -3.14
CA ASN A 32 -1.82 10.00 -2.32
C ASN A 32 -0.75 9.42 -1.37
N ARG A 33 -0.49 8.10 -1.42
CA ARG A 33 0.55 7.44 -0.63
C ARG A 33 1.73 7.04 -1.52
N PRO A 34 2.99 7.32 -1.14
CA PRO A 34 4.17 6.82 -1.84
C PRO A 34 4.18 5.30 -1.94
N LEU A 35 4.57 4.76 -3.09
CA LEU A 35 4.67 3.32 -3.32
C LEU A 35 5.52 2.60 -2.25
N LEU A 36 6.65 3.21 -1.85
CA LEU A 36 7.52 2.72 -0.78
C LEU A 36 6.76 2.47 0.53
N SER A 37 5.83 3.36 0.89
CA SER A 37 5.10 3.27 2.15
C SER A 37 4.15 2.07 2.19
N TYR A 38 3.56 1.66 1.04
CA TYR A 38 2.79 0.41 0.98
C TYR A 38 3.68 -0.82 1.20
N THR A 39 4.88 -0.83 0.60
CA THR A 39 5.83 -1.94 0.80
C THR A 39 6.29 -2.03 2.25
N ILE A 40 6.61 -0.90 2.89
CA ILE A 40 6.97 -0.87 4.32
C ILE A 40 5.81 -1.41 5.16
N GLU A 41 4.60 -0.92 4.93
CA GLU A 41 3.41 -1.35 5.67
C GLU A 41 3.16 -2.87 5.55
N ALA A 42 3.35 -3.45 4.36
CA ALA A 42 3.18 -4.88 4.15
C ALA A 42 4.07 -5.71 5.09
N PHE A 43 5.30 -5.26 5.36
CA PHE A 43 6.20 -5.91 6.32
C PHE A 43 5.93 -5.52 7.77
N GLU A 44 5.54 -4.28 8.07
CA GLU A 44 5.25 -3.85 9.45
C GLU A 44 4.05 -4.56 10.06
N ARG A 45 3.04 -4.88 9.23
CA ARG A 45 1.86 -5.67 9.62
C ARG A 45 2.21 -7.09 10.08
N ILE A 46 3.35 -7.61 9.64
CA ILE A 46 3.83 -8.94 10.02
C ILE A 46 4.47 -8.85 11.41
N SER A 47 3.82 -9.45 12.40
CA SER A 47 4.17 -9.28 13.82
C SER A 47 5.60 -9.72 14.15
N TRP A 48 6.09 -10.78 13.51
CA TRP A 48 7.41 -11.38 13.71
C TRP A 48 8.53 -10.75 12.86
N VAL A 49 8.23 -9.75 12.03
CA VAL A 49 9.25 -8.87 11.45
C VAL A 49 9.60 -7.82 12.51
N GLU A 50 10.85 -7.84 12.97
CA GLU A 50 11.32 -6.96 14.06
C GLU A 50 11.76 -5.59 13.55
N GLN A 51 12.45 -5.54 12.41
CA GLN A 51 13.03 -4.31 11.86
C GLN A 51 13.02 -4.31 10.33
N ILE A 52 12.83 -3.12 9.76
CA ILE A 52 12.90 -2.85 8.32
C ILE A 52 14.01 -1.80 8.11
N ILE A 53 14.92 -2.07 7.19
CA ILE A 53 16.01 -1.19 6.79
C ILE A 53 15.74 -0.73 5.37
N VAL A 54 15.34 0.53 5.21
CA VAL A 54 15.20 1.15 3.90
C VAL A 54 16.54 1.72 3.48
N VAL A 55 17.02 1.32 2.31
CA VAL A 55 18.31 1.77 1.78
C VAL A 55 18.06 2.76 0.65
N THR A 56 18.30 4.04 0.87
CA THR A 56 17.99 5.11 -0.11
C THR A 56 19.24 5.80 -0.63
N ALA A 57 19.12 6.55 -1.72
CA ALA A 57 20.14 7.53 -2.07
C ALA A 57 20.31 8.54 -0.93
N LYS A 58 21.52 9.07 -0.75
CA LYS A 58 21.90 9.96 0.35
C LYS A 58 20.99 11.18 0.44
N GLU A 59 20.68 11.77 -0.70
CA GLU A 59 19.87 12.98 -0.83
C GLU A 59 18.39 12.75 -0.44
N GLN A 60 17.96 11.49 -0.40
CA GLN A 60 16.58 11.11 -0.07
C GLN A 60 16.40 10.73 1.40
N ILE A 61 17.47 10.55 2.16
CA ILE A 61 17.40 10.11 3.56
C ILE A 61 16.54 11.07 4.39
N GLU A 62 16.78 12.38 4.26
CA GLU A 62 16.05 13.39 5.01
C GLU A 62 14.57 13.43 4.62
N PHE A 63 14.27 13.35 3.32
CA PHE A 63 12.89 13.30 2.81
C PHE A 63 12.13 12.10 3.37
N VAL A 64 12.70 10.89 3.31
CA VAL A 64 12.01 9.70 3.82
C VAL A 64 11.84 9.76 5.34
N ASN A 65 12.85 10.21 6.10
CA ASN A 65 12.78 10.33 7.57
C ASN A 65 11.79 11.39 8.06
N LYS A 66 11.61 12.50 7.33
CA LYS A 66 10.74 13.61 7.77
C LYS A 66 9.32 13.53 7.19
N GLU A 67 9.20 13.10 5.94
CA GLU A 67 7.94 13.21 5.19
C GLU A 67 7.22 11.88 4.97
N ILE A 68 7.92 10.74 5.02
CA ILE A 68 7.31 9.42 4.78
C ILE A 68 7.10 8.66 6.09
N LEU A 69 8.16 8.37 6.86
CA LEU A 69 8.01 7.50 8.03
C LEU A 69 7.05 8.07 9.09
N PRO A 70 7.17 9.35 9.53
CA PRO A 70 6.28 9.91 10.53
C PRO A 70 4.86 10.09 10.00
N LYS A 71 4.71 10.48 8.72
CA LYS A 71 3.42 10.73 8.10
C LYS A 71 2.54 9.48 8.05
N TYR A 72 3.14 8.31 7.84
CA TYR A 72 2.42 7.03 7.74
C TYR A 72 2.61 6.11 8.95
N GLY A 73 3.20 6.61 10.05
CA GLY A 73 3.32 5.87 11.31
C GLY A 73 4.28 4.68 11.27
N HIS A 74 5.26 4.69 10.36
CA HIS A 74 6.23 3.61 10.23
C HIS A 74 7.21 3.63 11.40
N SER A 75 7.07 2.65 12.30
CA SER A 75 7.76 2.61 13.59
C SER A 75 8.84 1.53 13.68
N LYS A 76 8.78 0.48 12.85
CA LYS A 76 9.80 -0.58 12.79
C LYS A 76 10.88 -0.29 11.75
N THR A 77 10.93 0.93 11.23
CA THR A 77 11.71 1.27 10.04
C THR A 77 12.88 2.19 10.38
N CYS A 78 14.07 1.86 9.90
CA CYS A 78 15.22 2.76 9.87
C CYS A 78 15.74 2.93 8.45
N ILE A 79 16.62 3.93 8.26
CA ILE A 79 17.13 4.32 6.95
C ILE A 79 18.65 4.28 6.96
N THR A 80 19.23 3.81 5.86
CA THR A 80 20.67 3.88 5.63
C THR A 80 20.98 4.29 4.19
N GLU A 81 22.21 4.75 3.98
CA GLU A 81 22.69 5.19 2.68
C GLU A 81 22.97 3.98 1.77
N GLY A 82 22.45 4.05 0.55
CA GLY A 82 22.73 3.09 -0.52
C GLY A 82 24.10 3.25 -1.13
N GLY A 83 24.38 2.42 -2.13
CA GLY A 83 25.55 2.54 -2.97
C GLY A 83 25.17 2.79 -4.43
N THR A 84 26.17 2.79 -5.30
CA THR A 84 26.01 3.03 -6.75
C THR A 84 25.19 1.95 -7.44
N THR A 85 25.25 0.71 -6.96
CA THR A 85 24.52 -0.44 -7.52
C THR A 85 23.53 -1.05 -6.55
N ARG A 86 22.70 -1.97 -7.06
CA ARG A 86 21.75 -2.75 -6.24
C ARG A 86 22.49 -3.56 -5.17
N HIS A 87 23.57 -4.25 -5.54
CA HIS A 87 24.34 -5.07 -4.58
C HIS A 87 25.03 -4.23 -3.52
N HIS A 88 25.63 -3.08 -3.87
CA HIS A 88 26.19 -2.16 -2.88
C HIS A 88 25.13 -1.66 -1.89
N SER A 89 23.94 -1.32 -2.38
CA SER A 89 22.83 -0.88 -1.52
C SER A 89 22.38 -1.99 -0.56
N ILE A 90 22.18 -3.21 -1.06
CA ILE A 90 21.79 -4.33 -0.20
C ILE A 90 22.88 -4.62 0.83
N TYR A 91 24.16 -4.61 0.44
CA TYR A 91 25.26 -4.84 1.38
C TYR A 91 25.33 -3.76 2.47
N ASN A 92 25.12 -2.49 2.13
CA ASN A 92 25.03 -1.43 3.13
C ASN A 92 23.88 -1.69 4.12
N GLY A 93 22.71 -2.09 3.63
CA GLY A 93 21.59 -2.52 4.48
C GLY A 93 21.96 -3.67 5.40
N VAL A 94 22.57 -4.74 4.87
CA VAL A 94 23.00 -5.93 5.64
C VAL A 94 24.06 -5.57 6.71
N LYS A 95 25.02 -4.71 6.39
CA LYS A 95 26.00 -4.21 7.38
C LYS A 95 25.33 -3.38 8.47
N HIS A 96 24.39 -2.52 8.07
CA HIS A 96 23.72 -1.60 8.99
C HIS A 96 22.91 -2.32 10.08
N ILE A 97 22.44 -3.55 9.81
CA ILE A 97 21.81 -4.43 10.80
C ILE A 97 22.62 -4.48 12.10
N ALA A 98 23.94 -4.69 12.01
CA ALA A 98 24.80 -4.81 13.19
C ALA A 98 24.86 -3.54 14.05
N SER A 99 24.51 -2.38 13.49
CA SER A 99 24.52 -1.09 14.18
C SER A 99 23.18 -0.74 14.83
N VAL A 100 22.07 -1.26 14.31
CA VAL A 100 20.71 -0.87 14.73
C VAL A 100 19.92 -1.97 15.42
N PHE A 101 20.33 -3.22 15.22
CA PHE A 101 19.63 -4.38 15.73
C PHE A 101 20.31 -4.90 16.99
N VAL A 102 19.58 -5.02 18.09
CA VAL A 102 20.13 -5.57 19.33
C VAL A 102 20.39 -7.05 19.14
N GLY A 103 21.64 -7.46 19.21
CA GLY A 103 22.07 -8.83 18.93
C GLY A 103 22.17 -9.10 17.42
N LYS A 104 21.81 -10.31 17.00
CA LYS A 104 21.94 -10.76 15.62
C LYS A 104 20.62 -11.35 15.14
N PRO A 105 20.13 -10.99 13.94
CA PRO A 105 18.96 -11.65 13.38
C PRO A 105 19.32 -13.04 12.87
N ASP A 106 18.35 -13.93 12.89
CA ASP A 106 18.51 -15.26 12.28
C ASP A 106 18.41 -15.15 10.76
N ILE A 107 17.43 -14.36 10.30
CA ILE A 107 17.06 -14.25 8.90
C ILE A 107 17.04 -12.80 8.45
N VAL A 108 17.62 -12.56 7.27
CA VAL A 108 17.48 -11.34 6.51
C VAL A 108 16.62 -11.58 5.28
N VAL A 109 15.61 -10.74 5.12
CA VAL A 109 14.78 -10.68 3.92
C VAL A 109 15.30 -9.56 3.04
N VAL A 110 15.64 -9.85 1.79
CA VAL A 110 15.90 -8.83 0.77
C VAL A 110 14.66 -8.68 -0.10
N HIS A 111 14.13 -7.46 -0.20
CA HIS A 111 12.91 -7.21 -0.96
C HIS A 111 12.94 -5.88 -1.71
N ASP A 112 12.54 -5.86 -2.98
CA ASP A 112 12.51 -4.62 -3.75
C ASP A 112 11.42 -3.67 -3.21
N ALA A 113 11.77 -2.41 -2.94
CA ALA A 113 10.86 -1.41 -2.36
C ALA A 113 9.59 -1.08 -3.17
N VAL A 114 9.46 -1.62 -4.39
CA VAL A 114 8.42 -1.31 -5.38
C VAL A 114 7.53 -2.52 -5.68
N ARG A 115 7.44 -3.45 -4.72
CA ARG A 115 6.61 -4.66 -4.76
C ARG A 115 5.70 -4.67 -3.50
N PRO A 116 4.63 -3.87 -3.49
CA PRO A 116 3.86 -3.62 -2.26
C PRO A 116 2.97 -4.79 -1.81
N PHE A 117 2.81 -5.84 -2.62
CA PHE A 117 1.84 -6.91 -2.38
C PHE A 117 2.49 -8.20 -1.88
N VAL A 118 3.18 -8.10 -0.74
CA VAL A 118 3.79 -9.25 -0.06
C VAL A 118 2.77 -9.92 0.85
N ASP A 119 2.69 -11.25 0.75
CA ASP A 119 1.84 -12.09 1.57
C ASP A 119 2.61 -12.70 2.76
N GLU A 120 2.00 -12.70 3.95
CA GLU A 120 2.64 -13.19 5.19
C GLU A 120 2.89 -14.71 5.14
N HIS A 121 1.97 -15.49 4.57
CA HIS A 121 2.10 -16.94 4.50
C HIS A 121 3.28 -17.33 3.61
N LEU A 122 3.39 -16.74 2.42
CA LEU A 122 4.55 -16.93 1.53
C LEU A 122 5.85 -16.51 2.22
N LEU A 123 5.89 -15.33 2.86
CA LEU A 123 7.10 -14.89 3.55
C LEU A 123 7.49 -15.89 4.66
N GLY A 124 6.51 -16.46 5.35
CA GLY A 124 6.77 -17.46 6.38
C GLY A 124 7.32 -18.77 5.88
N GLU A 125 6.83 -19.25 4.73
CA GLU A 125 7.40 -20.41 4.03
C GLU A 125 8.87 -20.16 3.64
N LEU A 126 9.15 -18.98 3.06
CA LEU A 126 10.50 -18.58 2.69
C LEU A 126 11.43 -18.48 3.90
N VAL A 127 10.96 -17.92 5.01
CA VAL A 127 11.75 -17.87 6.26
C VAL A 127 12.09 -19.28 6.74
N SER A 128 11.11 -20.19 6.74
CA SER A 128 11.31 -21.59 7.13
C SER A 128 12.32 -22.31 6.24
N GLU A 129 12.21 -22.17 4.92
CA GLU A 129 13.14 -22.81 3.99
C GLU A 129 14.55 -22.22 4.06
N ALA A 130 14.70 -20.90 4.24
CA ALA A 130 16.03 -20.30 4.42
C ALA A 130 16.71 -20.74 5.71
N LYS A 131 15.97 -21.02 6.79
CA LYS A 131 16.56 -21.63 7.98
C LYS A 131 17.13 -23.02 7.69
N ARG A 132 16.40 -23.82 6.92
CA ARG A 132 16.76 -25.21 6.63
C ARG A 132 17.91 -25.32 5.63
N HIS A 133 17.93 -24.46 4.61
CA HIS A 133 18.89 -24.54 3.50
C HIS A 133 19.88 -23.39 3.43
N GLY A 134 19.79 -22.42 4.34
CA GLY A 134 20.62 -21.22 4.34
C GLY A 134 20.05 -20.06 3.52
N ALA A 135 19.34 -20.34 2.44
CA ALA A 135 18.69 -19.34 1.59
C ALA A 135 17.41 -19.88 0.93
N SER A 136 16.46 -18.99 0.64
CA SER A 136 15.29 -19.30 -0.18
C SER A 136 14.75 -18.07 -0.93
N ALA A 137 13.93 -18.29 -1.95
CA ALA A 137 13.34 -17.19 -2.71
C ALA A 137 12.03 -17.56 -3.39
N ALA A 138 11.20 -16.53 -3.59
CA ALA A 138 10.03 -16.62 -4.45
C ALA A 138 10.43 -16.67 -5.93
N ILE A 139 9.79 -17.56 -6.67
CA ILE A 139 9.91 -17.66 -8.13
C ILE A 139 8.53 -17.62 -8.79
N ARG A 140 8.50 -17.27 -10.07
CA ARG A 140 7.29 -17.40 -10.90
C ARG A 140 7.59 -18.05 -12.25
N PRO A 141 6.59 -18.68 -12.88
CA PRO A 141 6.73 -19.17 -14.25
C PRO A 141 7.00 -18.02 -15.22
N LEU A 142 7.80 -18.29 -16.24
CA LEU A 142 8.01 -17.36 -17.35
C LEU A 142 6.77 -17.30 -18.23
N VAL A 143 6.27 -16.11 -18.51
CA VAL A 143 5.17 -15.89 -19.45
C VAL A 143 5.69 -15.87 -20.89
N SER A 144 6.73 -15.07 -21.13
CA SER A 144 7.36 -14.93 -22.45
C SER A 144 8.48 -15.95 -22.67
N THR A 145 8.74 -16.30 -23.92
CA THR A 145 9.96 -17.00 -24.34
C THR A 145 11.17 -16.11 -24.05
N VAL A 146 12.24 -16.70 -23.50
CA VAL A 146 13.52 -16.01 -23.27
C VAL A 146 14.47 -16.37 -24.40
N ILE A 147 15.02 -15.35 -25.04
CA ILE A 147 15.96 -15.49 -26.15
C ILE A 147 17.29 -14.80 -25.81
N ALA A 148 18.39 -15.37 -26.29
CA ALA A 148 19.68 -14.71 -26.37
C ALA A 148 19.78 -13.96 -27.71
N VAL A 149 20.51 -12.84 -27.69
CA VAL A 149 20.74 -11.98 -28.86
C VAL A 149 22.24 -11.88 -29.06
N ASN A 150 22.72 -12.05 -30.29
CA ASN A 150 24.14 -11.92 -30.62
C ASN A 150 24.57 -10.45 -30.68
N LYS A 151 25.87 -10.21 -30.94
CA LYS A 151 26.45 -8.85 -30.93
C LYS A 151 25.87 -7.94 -32.02
N GLU A 152 25.36 -8.53 -33.10
CA GLU A 152 24.76 -7.85 -34.25
C GLU A 152 23.26 -7.58 -34.06
N GLY A 153 22.64 -8.04 -32.96
CA GLY A 153 21.23 -7.80 -32.65
C GLY A 153 20.27 -8.87 -33.21
N PHE A 154 20.79 -9.99 -33.73
CA PHE A 154 19.97 -11.11 -34.22
C PHE A 154 19.75 -12.16 -33.14
N LEU A 155 18.69 -12.96 -33.32
CA LEU A 155 18.39 -14.12 -32.48
C LEU A 155 19.58 -15.10 -32.51
N ASP A 156 20.07 -15.47 -31.34
CA ASP A 156 21.14 -16.45 -31.15
C ASP A 156 20.58 -17.79 -30.65
N GLU A 157 19.86 -17.77 -29.53
CA GLU A 157 19.29 -18.96 -28.89
C GLU A 157 17.90 -18.66 -28.32
N SER A 158 17.03 -19.68 -28.25
CA SER A 158 15.79 -19.65 -27.46
C SER A 158 15.89 -20.67 -26.32
N LEU A 159 15.76 -20.21 -25.08
CA LEU A 159 15.86 -21.07 -23.90
C LEU A 159 14.62 -21.96 -23.72
N GLU A 160 14.83 -23.17 -23.21
CA GLU A 160 13.74 -24.12 -22.89
C GLU A 160 12.96 -23.64 -21.65
N ARG A 161 11.87 -22.88 -21.88
CA ARG A 161 11.10 -22.18 -20.84
C ARG A 161 10.72 -23.02 -19.61
N SER A 162 10.50 -24.32 -19.76
CA SER A 162 10.18 -25.26 -18.66
C SER A 162 11.27 -25.33 -17.58
N LYS A 163 12.55 -25.15 -17.97
CA LYS A 163 13.73 -25.22 -17.09
C LYS A 163 14.03 -23.93 -16.34
N TYR A 164 13.41 -22.83 -16.75
CA TYR A 164 13.71 -21.50 -16.20
C TYR A 164 12.52 -20.92 -15.45
N ARG A 165 12.82 -20.00 -14.55
CA ARG A 165 11.85 -19.27 -13.73
C ARG A 165 12.27 -17.81 -13.65
N ALA A 166 11.30 -16.92 -13.47
CA ALA A 166 11.57 -15.56 -13.07
C ALA A 166 11.88 -15.55 -11.57
N SER A 167 13.07 -15.07 -11.20
CA SER A 167 13.39 -14.79 -9.79
C SER A 167 12.64 -13.54 -9.35
N GLU A 168 11.96 -13.63 -8.22
CA GLU A 168 11.22 -12.52 -7.62
C GLU A 168 11.74 -12.25 -6.20
N THR A 169 11.23 -11.19 -5.57
CA THR A 169 11.43 -10.97 -4.14
C THR A 169 10.06 -11.07 -3.43
N PRO A 170 9.98 -11.53 -2.18
CA PRO A 170 11.06 -11.63 -1.18
C PRO A 170 12.08 -12.74 -1.43
N GLN A 171 13.32 -12.48 -1.04
CA GLN A 171 14.40 -13.48 -0.94
C GLN A 171 14.86 -13.51 0.52
N THR A 172 15.04 -14.69 1.10
CA THR A 172 15.37 -14.87 2.51
C THR A 172 16.68 -15.61 2.67
N PHE A 173 17.49 -15.18 3.63
CA PHE A 173 18.82 -15.72 3.87
C PHE A 173 19.08 -15.81 5.36
N GLN A 174 19.82 -16.82 5.80
CA GLN A 174 20.49 -16.72 7.09
C GLN A 174 21.44 -15.53 7.09
N TYR A 175 21.45 -14.75 8.16
CA TYR A 175 22.21 -13.50 8.22
C TYR A 175 23.71 -13.70 7.91
N ASP A 176 24.33 -14.73 8.49
CA ASP A 176 25.75 -15.02 8.26
C ASP A 176 26.07 -15.36 6.81
N ILE A 177 25.16 -16.06 6.15
CA ILE A 177 25.35 -16.50 4.76
C ILE A 177 25.34 -15.29 3.85
N ILE A 178 24.32 -14.44 3.93
CA ILE A 178 24.24 -13.27 3.04
C ILE A 178 25.34 -12.25 3.35
N LYS A 179 25.67 -12.05 4.63
CA LYS A 179 26.80 -11.20 5.02
C LYS A 179 28.12 -11.73 4.48
N SER A 180 28.41 -13.03 4.66
CA SER A 180 29.64 -13.63 4.15
C SER A 180 29.70 -13.62 2.62
N ALA A 181 28.56 -13.81 1.94
CA ALA A 181 28.50 -13.75 0.48
C ALA A 181 28.92 -12.38 -0.03
N TYR A 182 28.40 -11.30 0.57
CA TYR A 182 28.78 -9.93 0.21
C TYR A 182 30.22 -9.58 0.61
N GLU A 183 30.73 -10.05 1.75
CA GLU A 183 32.12 -9.81 2.17
C GLU A 183 33.15 -10.48 1.24
N LYS A 184 32.77 -11.57 0.57
CA LYS A 184 33.60 -12.28 -0.40
C LYS A 184 33.33 -11.89 -1.86
N CYS A 185 32.29 -11.08 -2.10
CA CYS A 185 31.84 -10.73 -3.43
C CYS A 185 32.93 -9.94 -4.17
N SER A 186 33.14 -10.29 -5.44
CA SER A 186 34.06 -9.57 -6.31
C SER A 186 33.52 -8.18 -6.67
N ASP A 187 34.39 -7.24 -7.00
CA ASP A 187 33.99 -5.92 -7.51
C ASP A 187 33.14 -6.04 -8.79
N TYR A 188 33.45 -7.02 -9.64
CA TYR A 188 32.68 -7.29 -10.85
C TYR A 188 31.23 -7.69 -10.54
N ASP A 189 31.03 -8.63 -9.61
CA ASP A 189 29.69 -9.07 -9.23
C ASP A 189 28.93 -8.02 -8.42
N PHE A 190 29.64 -7.17 -7.69
CA PHE A 190 29.05 -5.98 -7.07
C PHE A 190 28.50 -4.99 -8.11
N GLU A 191 29.22 -4.80 -9.22
CA GLU A 191 28.86 -3.83 -10.25
C GLU A 191 27.77 -4.35 -11.20
N PHE A 192 27.92 -5.60 -11.68
CA PHE A 192 27.09 -6.15 -12.75
C PHE A 192 26.10 -7.23 -12.30
N GLY A 193 26.26 -7.75 -11.08
CA GLY A 193 25.34 -8.73 -10.52
C GLY A 193 23.93 -8.17 -10.35
N THR A 194 22.94 -9.04 -10.48
CA THR A 194 21.53 -8.68 -10.28
C THR A 194 20.82 -9.52 -9.22
N GLU A 195 21.42 -10.65 -8.81
CA GLU A 195 20.76 -11.73 -8.07
C GLU A 195 21.53 -12.10 -6.80
N CYS A 196 20.90 -11.93 -5.63
CA CYS A 196 21.50 -12.23 -4.33
C CYS A 196 21.67 -13.74 -4.11
N LEU A 197 20.75 -14.55 -4.65
CA LEU A 197 20.84 -16.01 -4.57
C LEU A 197 22.09 -16.54 -5.28
N HIS A 198 22.47 -15.89 -6.38
CA HIS A 198 23.68 -16.21 -7.12
C HIS A 198 24.93 -15.92 -6.28
N LEU A 199 24.97 -14.78 -5.58
CA LEU A 199 26.08 -14.48 -4.66
C LEU A 199 26.16 -15.50 -3.52
N ALA A 200 25.02 -15.88 -2.93
CA ALA A 200 24.99 -16.90 -1.88
C ALA A 200 25.56 -18.23 -2.39
N LEU A 201 25.15 -18.68 -3.59
CA LEU A 201 25.68 -19.88 -4.21
C LEU A 201 27.18 -19.78 -4.50
N GLN A 202 27.61 -18.72 -5.17
CA GLN A 202 28.98 -18.55 -5.65
C GLN A 202 30.00 -18.40 -4.52
N TYR A 203 29.67 -17.64 -3.47
CA TYR A 203 30.63 -17.23 -2.45
C TYR A 203 30.52 -18.00 -1.13
N THR A 204 29.45 -18.77 -0.95
CA THR A 204 29.25 -19.59 0.26
C THR A 204 28.88 -21.04 -0.04
N GLY A 205 28.66 -21.41 -1.30
CA GLY A 205 28.17 -22.75 -1.67
C GLY A 205 26.71 -22.99 -1.31
N THR A 206 25.97 -21.96 -0.88
CA THR A 206 24.59 -22.11 -0.41
C THR A 206 23.63 -22.12 -1.58
N SER A 207 23.05 -23.28 -1.86
CA SER A 207 21.99 -23.42 -2.86
C SER A 207 20.64 -23.04 -2.27
N ALA A 208 20.01 -22.00 -2.82
CA ALA A 208 18.73 -21.51 -2.32
C ALA A 208 17.57 -22.43 -2.69
N LYS A 209 16.66 -22.65 -1.74
CA LYS A 209 15.37 -23.28 -2.02
C LYS A 209 14.45 -22.31 -2.77
N LEU A 210 13.87 -22.76 -3.89
CA LEU A 210 12.92 -21.97 -4.66
C LEU A 210 11.48 -22.37 -4.30
N VAL A 211 10.64 -21.36 -4.07
CA VAL A 211 9.22 -21.51 -3.68
C VAL A 211 8.35 -20.76 -4.69
N GLU A 212 7.27 -21.38 -5.16
CA GLU A 212 6.37 -20.74 -6.13
C GLU A 212 5.59 -19.60 -5.46
N GLY A 213 5.70 -18.40 -6.05
CA GLY A 213 5.05 -17.19 -5.58
C GLY A 213 3.75 -16.89 -6.34
N SER A 214 2.89 -16.05 -5.73
CA SER A 214 1.67 -15.59 -6.37
C SER A 214 1.96 -14.65 -7.54
N SER A 215 0.94 -14.42 -8.39
CA SER A 215 1.02 -13.41 -9.45
C SER A 215 1.39 -12.03 -8.91
N ASP A 216 0.95 -11.71 -7.69
CA ASP A 216 1.01 -10.39 -7.03
C ASP A 216 2.42 -9.89 -6.74
N LEU A 217 3.42 -10.76 -6.85
CA LEU A 217 4.80 -10.40 -6.58
C LEU A 217 5.44 -9.48 -7.62
N TRP A 218 4.80 -9.13 -8.74
CA TRP A 218 5.45 -8.37 -9.82
C TRP A 218 6.02 -7.02 -9.35
N LYS A 219 7.10 -6.60 -10.02
CA LYS A 219 7.76 -5.32 -9.78
C LYS A 219 7.03 -4.20 -10.48
N VAL A 220 6.60 -3.18 -9.74
CA VAL A 220 6.12 -1.93 -10.36
C VAL A 220 7.31 -1.26 -11.08
N THR A 221 7.24 -1.24 -12.41
CA THR A 221 8.35 -0.85 -13.28
C THR A 221 7.96 0.23 -14.28
N TYR A 222 6.74 0.15 -14.81
CA TYR A 222 6.18 1.03 -15.84
C TYR A 222 4.90 1.72 -15.36
N LYS A 223 4.47 2.77 -16.07
CA LYS A 223 3.25 3.53 -15.75
C LYS A 223 1.99 2.64 -15.69
N LYS A 224 1.87 1.66 -16.59
CA LYS A 224 0.77 0.69 -16.57
C LYS A 224 0.71 -0.11 -15.25
N ASP A 225 1.85 -0.34 -14.61
CA ASP A 225 1.92 -1.11 -13.37
C ASP A 225 1.38 -0.29 -12.19
N PHE A 226 1.44 1.05 -12.25
CA PHE A 226 0.80 1.93 -11.27
C PHE A 226 -0.73 1.82 -11.34
N TYR A 227 -1.31 1.78 -12.55
CA TYR A 227 -2.75 1.59 -12.71
C TYR A 227 -3.20 0.22 -12.19
N ALA A 228 -2.43 -0.84 -12.47
CA ALA A 228 -2.71 -2.17 -11.93
C ALA A 228 -2.62 -2.18 -10.39
N ALA A 229 -1.57 -1.59 -9.82
CA ALA A 229 -1.40 -1.49 -8.37
C ALA A 229 -2.52 -0.67 -7.70
N GLU A 230 -2.93 0.45 -8.31
CA GLU A 230 -4.06 1.25 -7.83
C GLU A 230 -5.36 0.47 -7.82
N GLY A 231 -5.66 -0.28 -8.89
CA GLY A 231 -6.85 -1.13 -8.97
C GLY A 231 -6.93 -2.15 -7.84
N ILE A 232 -5.81 -2.83 -7.56
CA ILE A 232 -5.72 -3.84 -6.48
C ILE A 232 -5.87 -3.20 -5.10
N LEU A 233 -5.25 -2.03 -4.89
CA LEU A 233 -5.37 -1.30 -3.62
C LEU A 233 -6.82 -0.84 -3.37
N LYS A 234 -7.51 -0.38 -4.42
CA LYS A 234 -8.94 -0.02 -4.35
C LYS A 234 -9.80 -1.24 -4.03
N GLU A 235 -9.59 -2.35 -4.74
CA GLU A 235 -10.32 -3.61 -4.54
C GLU A 235 -10.16 -4.15 -3.11
N ARG A 236 -8.93 -4.23 -2.60
CA ARG A 236 -8.63 -4.68 -1.23
C ARG A 236 -9.20 -3.76 -0.14
N SER A 237 -9.55 -2.53 -0.48
CA SER A 237 -10.05 -1.50 0.45
C SER A 237 -11.56 -1.31 0.40
N THR A 238 -12.31 -2.16 -0.32
CA THR A 238 -13.74 -1.99 -0.59
C THR A 238 -14.67 -2.24 0.59
N SER A 239 -14.22 -2.79 1.72
CA SER A 239 -15.12 -2.99 2.87
C SER A 239 -15.63 -1.65 3.41
N VAL A 240 -16.95 -1.49 3.47
CA VAL A 240 -17.63 -0.27 3.91
C VAL A 240 -18.09 -0.41 5.35
N ARG A 241 -17.87 0.63 6.17
CA ARG A 241 -18.67 0.83 7.37
C ARG A 241 -19.72 1.89 7.12
N LEU A 242 -20.97 1.54 7.39
CA LEU A 242 -22.13 2.40 7.24
C LEU A 242 -22.67 2.77 8.61
N LEU A 243 -22.57 4.04 8.97
CA LEU A 243 -22.97 4.56 10.27
C LEU A 243 -24.19 5.47 10.13
N TYR A 244 -25.13 5.36 11.06
CA TYR A 244 -26.34 6.20 11.11
C TYR A 244 -26.83 6.40 12.55
N LYS A 245 -27.70 7.39 12.81
CA LYS A 245 -28.29 7.62 14.15
C LYS A 245 -29.82 7.54 14.15
N ASN A 246 -30.48 8.36 13.35
CA ASN A 246 -31.94 8.41 13.27
C ASN A 246 -32.49 7.91 11.92
N GLU A 247 -31.65 7.90 10.88
CA GLU A 247 -32.05 7.64 9.50
C GLU A 247 -31.89 6.15 9.11
N GLU A 248 -32.52 5.24 9.87
CA GLU A 248 -32.36 3.79 9.66
C GLU A 248 -32.84 3.34 8.28
N SER A 249 -33.95 3.89 7.79
CA SER A 249 -34.50 3.50 6.49
C SER A 249 -33.51 3.73 5.35
N ILE A 250 -32.91 4.93 5.31
CA ILE A 250 -31.90 5.28 4.29
C ILE A 250 -30.66 4.40 4.45
N ALA A 251 -30.21 4.17 5.69
CA ALA A 251 -29.08 3.28 5.94
C ALA A 251 -29.36 1.84 5.46
N CYS A 252 -30.59 1.33 5.62
CA CYS A 252 -31.00 0.04 5.07
C CYS A 252 -30.97 0.01 3.53
N THR A 253 -31.43 1.08 2.86
CA THR A 253 -31.37 1.18 1.40
C THR A 253 -29.92 1.19 0.91
N VAL A 254 -29.06 2.05 1.50
CA VAL A 254 -27.64 2.12 1.15
C VAL A 254 -26.94 0.78 1.39
N HIS A 255 -27.18 0.14 2.53
CA HIS A 255 -26.61 -1.18 2.84
C HIS A 255 -26.99 -2.23 1.79
N SER A 256 -28.28 -2.35 1.48
CA SER A 256 -28.78 -3.34 0.51
C SER A 256 -28.20 -3.11 -0.88
N ALA A 257 -28.09 -1.84 -1.30
CA ALA A 257 -27.51 -1.49 -2.59
C ALA A 257 -26.00 -1.80 -2.66
N LEU A 258 -25.26 -1.60 -1.57
CA LEU A 258 -23.83 -1.94 -1.52
C LEU A 258 -23.60 -3.46 -1.56
N GLU A 259 -24.36 -4.23 -0.78
CA GLU A 259 -24.29 -5.70 -0.79
C GLU A 259 -24.65 -6.27 -2.19
N ALA A 260 -25.69 -5.75 -2.82
CA ALA A 260 -26.07 -6.13 -4.19
C ALA A 260 -24.97 -5.82 -5.23
N ALA A 261 -24.11 -4.83 -4.95
CA ALA A 261 -22.98 -4.46 -5.79
C ALA A 261 -21.69 -5.24 -5.47
N GLY A 262 -21.75 -6.23 -4.58
CA GLY A 262 -20.61 -7.03 -4.13
C GLY A 262 -19.68 -6.31 -3.13
N ILE A 263 -20.15 -5.21 -2.53
CA ILE A 263 -19.36 -4.39 -1.60
C ILE A 263 -19.72 -4.78 -0.17
N LYS A 264 -18.80 -5.51 0.49
CA LYS A 264 -18.98 -5.96 1.88
C LYS A 264 -19.19 -4.76 2.80
N THR A 265 -20.33 -4.71 3.48
CA THR A 265 -20.76 -3.56 4.26
C THR A 265 -21.15 -3.98 5.68
N ASN A 266 -20.57 -3.31 6.69
CA ASN A 266 -21.00 -3.44 8.08
C ASN A 266 -21.81 -2.19 8.49
N LYS A 267 -23.08 -2.39 8.90
CA LYS A 267 -24.02 -1.32 9.26
C LYS A 267 -24.13 -1.20 10.78
N GLU A 268 -23.83 -0.03 11.35
CA GLU A 268 -23.79 0.20 12.80
C GLU A 268 -24.54 1.50 13.19
N ILE A 269 -25.16 1.52 14.38
CA ILE A 269 -25.82 2.71 14.94
C ILE A 269 -24.80 3.53 15.75
N ILE A 270 -24.78 4.85 15.55
CA ILE A 270 -23.94 5.78 16.29
C ILE A 270 -24.52 6.00 17.70
N SER A 271 -23.89 5.43 18.72
CA SER A 271 -23.98 5.92 20.10
C SER A 271 -22.93 7.01 20.32
N ASN A 272 -23.30 8.11 20.97
CA ASN A 272 -22.56 9.39 21.06
C ASN A 272 -21.06 9.35 21.51
N ASN A 273 -20.43 8.20 21.79
CA ASN A 273 -19.11 8.11 22.41
C ASN A 273 -18.00 7.31 21.68
N ASP A 274 -18.19 6.75 20.48
CA ASP A 274 -17.19 5.78 19.94
C ASP A 274 -16.85 5.87 18.43
N ILE A 275 -16.89 7.05 17.79
CA ILE A 275 -16.42 7.16 16.39
C ILE A 275 -14.89 7.35 16.31
N SER A 276 -14.25 7.67 17.43
CA SER A 276 -12.85 8.10 17.53
C SER A 276 -11.79 6.99 17.53
N THR A 277 -12.16 5.71 17.62
CA THR A 277 -11.22 4.61 17.86
C THR A 277 -11.08 3.63 16.68
N MET A 278 -11.77 3.87 15.57
CA MET A 278 -11.93 2.84 14.54
C MET A 278 -11.26 3.22 13.20
N THR A 279 -10.30 2.39 12.76
CA THR A 279 -9.58 2.52 11.49
C THR A 279 -10.43 1.96 10.33
N HIS A 280 -10.78 2.80 9.34
CA HIS A 280 -11.55 2.36 8.16
C HIS A 280 -11.03 2.95 6.87
N ASN A 281 -11.01 2.13 5.82
CA ASN A 281 -10.67 2.57 4.46
C ASN A 281 -11.90 3.16 3.74
N CYS A 282 -13.12 2.87 4.19
CA CYS A 282 -14.35 3.40 3.59
C CYS A 282 -15.45 3.59 4.64
N LEU A 283 -15.89 4.83 4.80
CA LEU A 283 -16.91 5.23 5.77
C LEU A 283 -18.07 5.93 5.05
N VAL A 284 -19.29 5.47 5.28
CA VAL A 284 -20.52 6.13 4.82
C VAL A 284 -21.31 6.53 6.06
N LEU A 285 -21.66 7.81 6.16
CA LEU A 285 -22.36 8.40 7.30
C LEU A 285 -23.70 8.95 6.83
N VAL A 286 -24.79 8.38 7.31
CA VAL A 286 -26.15 8.87 7.04
C VAL A 286 -26.58 9.76 8.20
N HIS A 287 -26.86 11.03 7.88
CA HIS A 287 -27.14 12.06 8.89
C HIS A 287 -28.60 12.49 8.88
N ASP A 288 -29.10 12.79 10.09
CA ASP A 288 -30.32 13.55 10.30
C ASP A 288 -30.09 15.02 9.91
N VAL A 289 -31.03 15.59 9.15
CA VAL A 289 -30.92 16.96 8.61
C VAL A 289 -30.69 18.02 9.67
N ASN A 290 -31.24 17.82 10.87
CA ASN A 290 -31.17 18.80 11.95
C ASN A 290 -29.83 18.76 12.69
N THR A 291 -29.16 17.60 12.74
CA THR A 291 -27.92 17.40 13.50
C THR A 291 -26.68 17.20 12.62
N ALA A 292 -26.85 17.14 11.30
CA ALA A 292 -25.78 16.81 10.35
C ALA A 292 -24.56 17.73 10.50
N MET A 293 -24.76 19.05 10.53
CA MET A 293 -23.66 20.01 10.54
C MET A 293 -22.80 19.88 11.80
N ASP A 294 -23.42 19.74 12.96
CA ASP A 294 -22.72 19.60 14.24
C ASP A 294 -22.02 18.24 14.35
N THR A 295 -22.68 17.17 13.90
CA THR A 295 -22.11 15.82 13.91
C THR A 295 -20.88 15.74 13.01
N ILE A 296 -20.94 16.29 11.80
CA ILE A 296 -19.82 16.32 10.86
C ILE A 296 -18.66 17.14 11.45
N LYS A 297 -18.94 18.33 12.02
CA LYS A 297 -17.90 19.12 12.67
C LYS A 297 -17.23 18.36 13.81
N GLN A 298 -17.99 17.70 14.67
CA GLN A 298 -17.44 16.89 15.78
C GLN A 298 -16.54 15.75 15.26
N LEU A 299 -16.95 15.09 14.19
CA LEU A 299 -16.18 14.00 13.56
C LEU A 299 -14.82 14.44 13.02
N HIS A 300 -14.73 15.67 12.47
CA HIS A 300 -13.52 16.17 11.82
C HIS A 300 -12.65 17.06 12.74
N ASN A 301 -13.22 17.75 13.74
CA ASN A 301 -12.53 18.75 14.57
C ASN A 301 -11.80 18.21 15.82
N THR A 302 -11.83 16.91 16.12
CA THR A 302 -11.24 16.45 17.39
C THR A 302 -9.72 16.31 17.25
N GLU A 303 -8.99 17.34 17.70
CA GLU A 303 -7.54 17.32 17.93
C GLU A 303 -7.17 16.14 18.87
N GLY A 304 -6.82 14.99 18.31
CA GLY A 304 -6.45 13.77 19.03
C GLY A 304 -7.34 12.55 18.79
N GLN A 305 -8.50 12.72 18.14
CA GLN A 305 -9.42 11.63 17.77
C GLN A 305 -9.77 11.70 16.27
N ARG A 306 -8.75 11.89 15.42
CA ARG A 306 -8.93 11.77 13.98
C ARG A 306 -9.41 10.34 13.70
N VAL A 307 -10.45 10.18 12.87
CA VAL A 307 -10.65 8.95 12.12
C VAL A 307 -9.27 8.62 11.53
N THR A 308 -8.65 7.55 12.02
CA THR A 308 -7.35 7.09 11.55
C THR A 308 -7.59 6.42 10.21
N ALA A 309 -7.84 7.28 9.23
CA ALA A 309 -7.98 6.90 7.84
C ALA A 309 -6.62 6.43 7.36
N ASN A 310 -6.53 5.18 6.93
CA ASN A 310 -5.39 4.74 6.14
C ASN A 310 -5.33 5.61 4.87
N CYS A 311 -4.15 5.85 4.33
CA CYS A 311 -4.04 6.66 3.11
C CYS A 311 -4.90 6.06 1.98
N GLY A 312 -5.66 6.91 1.26
CA GLY A 312 -6.62 6.45 0.25
C GLY A 312 -8.01 6.06 0.81
N SER A 313 -8.31 6.45 2.05
CA SER A 313 -9.65 6.29 2.62
C SER A 313 -10.66 7.23 1.98
N ILE A 314 -11.94 6.86 2.06
CA ILE A 314 -13.05 7.71 1.63
C ILE A 314 -14.10 7.83 2.75
N ILE A 315 -14.61 9.04 2.95
CA ILE A 315 -15.71 9.38 3.84
C ILE A 315 -16.81 10.01 3.00
N ILE A 316 -17.99 9.42 3.02
CA ILE A 316 -19.17 9.90 2.30
C ILE A 316 -20.23 10.30 3.31
N HIS A 317 -20.57 11.57 3.36
CA HIS A 317 -21.66 12.09 4.19
C HIS A 317 -22.94 12.17 3.36
N VAL A 318 -23.97 11.44 3.78
CA VAL A 318 -25.25 11.32 3.10
C VAL A 318 -26.30 12.09 3.88
N LEU A 319 -27.05 12.96 3.18
CA LEU A 319 -28.09 13.79 3.77
C LEU A 319 -29.34 13.77 2.88
N GLN A 320 -30.48 13.38 3.46
CA GLN A 320 -31.77 13.56 2.81
C GLN A 320 -32.34 14.94 3.12
N ILE A 321 -32.92 15.58 2.11
CA ILE A 321 -33.59 16.87 2.26
C ILE A 321 -35.00 16.84 1.66
N ALA A 322 -35.88 17.63 2.26
CA ALA A 322 -37.20 17.90 1.69
C ALA A 322 -37.09 18.92 0.54
N ALA A 323 -37.90 18.74 -0.50
CA ALA A 323 -38.01 19.66 -1.63
C ALA A 323 -38.70 20.98 -1.20
N THR A 324 -37.95 21.83 -0.50
CA THR A 324 -38.43 23.09 0.10
C THR A 324 -37.58 24.28 -0.37
N SER A 325 -38.06 25.51 -0.15
CA SER A 325 -37.35 26.75 -0.49
C SER A 325 -35.98 26.88 0.20
N GLU A 326 -35.78 26.21 1.34
CA GLU A 326 -34.53 26.26 2.10
C GLU A 326 -33.41 25.36 1.54
N ARG A 327 -33.71 24.53 0.52
CA ARG A 327 -32.76 23.56 -0.06
C ARG A 327 -31.44 24.19 -0.51
N PHE A 328 -31.50 25.36 -1.14
CA PHE A 328 -30.31 26.04 -1.66
C PHE A 328 -29.40 26.56 -0.54
N SER A 329 -30.00 27.00 0.57
CA SER A 329 -29.27 27.45 1.75
C SER A 329 -28.54 26.29 2.41
N LEU A 330 -29.24 25.16 2.59
CA LEU A 330 -28.66 23.96 3.18
C LEU A 330 -27.57 23.34 2.30
N HIS A 331 -27.79 23.25 0.98
CA HIS A 331 -26.79 22.78 0.04
C HIS A 331 -25.50 23.63 0.11
N ARG A 332 -25.63 24.97 0.15
CA ARG A 332 -24.46 25.87 0.27
C ARG A 332 -23.72 25.66 1.59
N LYS A 333 -24.44 25.53 2.72
CA LYS A 333 -23.85 25.24 4.03
C LYS A 333 -23.10 23.90 4.01
N PHE A 334 -23.72 22.86 3.46
CA PHE A 334 -23.13 21.53 3.37
C PHE A 334 -21.89 21.51 2.48
N GLN A 335 -21.94 22.19 1.33
CA GLN A 335 -20.81 22.31 0.42
C GLN A 335 -19.61 23.04 1.06
N ASN A 336 -19.86 24.11 1.81
CA ASN A 336 -18.80 24.80 2.53
C ASN A 336 -18.18 23.89 3.60
N LEU A 337 -19.01 23.14 4.33
CA LEU A 337 -18.52 22.20 5.35
C LEU A 337 -17.69 21.07 4.73
N MET A 338 -18.10 20.47 3.60
CA MET A 338 -17.30 19.43 2.92
C MET A 338 -15.93 19.95 2.48
N ARG A 339 -15.85 21.22 2.02
CA ARG A 339 -14.57 21.86 1.65
C ARG A 339 -13.68 22.18 2.86
N GLU A 340 -14.29 22.46 4.01
CA GLU A 340 -13.57 22.68 5.27
C GLU A 340 -12.99 21.34 5.75
N CYS A 341 -13.84 20.32 5.93
CA CYS A 341 -13.43 18.98 6.34
C CYS A 341 -12.36 18.39 5.42
N SER A 342 -12.48 18.58 4.09
CA SER A 342 -11.50 18.04 3.15
C SER A 342 -10.11 18.68 3.24
N ARG A 343 -10.00 19.90 3.76
CA ARG A 343 -8.70 20.55 4.02
C ARG A 343 -8.06 20.04 5.30
N GLU A 344 -8.88 19.62 6.26
CA GLU A 344 -8.47 19.14 7.58
C GLU A 344 -8.07 17.66 7.53
N THR A 345 -8.76 16.84 6.73
CA THR A 345 -8.44 15.43 6.53
C THR A 345 -7.39 15.24 5.43
N ARG A 346 -6.12 15.21 5.82
CA ARG A 346 -5.03 14.88 4.88
C ARG A 346 -5.19 13.45 4.34
N ASP A 347 -5.02 13.28 3.04
CA ASP A 347 -5.03 11.99 2.32
C ASP A 347 -6.32 11.16 2.40
N THR A 348 -7.45 11.78 2.74
CA THR A 348 -8.79 11.16 2.75
C THR A 348 -9.70 11.87 1.75
N CYS A 349 -10.43 11.09 0.95
CA CYS A 349 -11.47 11.64 0.08
C CYS A 349 -12.72 11.91 0.91
N VAL A 350 -13.15 13.17 1.02
CA VAL A 350 -14.39 13.54 1.73
C VAL A 350 -15.41 14.01 0.70
N ASN A 351 -16.59 13.40 0.68
CA ASN A 351 -17.66 13.75 -0.27
C ASN A 351 -18.99 13.89 0.46
N GLY A 352 -19.83 14.80 -0.04
CA GLY A 352 -21.23 14.90 0.37
C GLY A 352 -22.15 14.33 -0.71
N VAL A 353 -23.19 13.62 -0.31
CA VAL A 353 -24.31 13.23 -1.17
C VAL A 353 -25.58 13.80 -0.56
N LEU A 354 -26.24 14.68 -1.30
CA LEU A 354 -27.46 15.36 -0.90
C LEU A 354 -28.57 14.89 -1.83
N PHE A 355 -29.66 14.33 -1.31
CA PHE A 355 -30.74 13.82 -2.16
C PHE A 355 -32.13 14.24 -1.72
N GLU A 356 -33.03 14.38 -2.69
CA GLU A 356 -34.40 14.86 -2.53
C GLU A 356 -35.42 13.70 -2.66
N GLY A 357 -36.18 13.44 -1.59
CA GLY A 357 -37.28 12.46 -1.60
C GLY A 357 -36.83 11.00 -1.73
N SER A 358 -37.80 10.07 -1.64
CA SER A 358 -37.56 8.62 -1.72
C SER A 358 -37.41 8.10 -3.16
N SER A 359 -37.94 8.81 -4.16
CA SER A 359 -37.84 8.43 -5.58
C SER A 359 -36.41 8.51 -6.15
N MET A 360 -35.49 9.15 -5.42
CA MET A 360 -34.10 9.36 -5.83
C MET A 360 -33.10 8.42 -5.15
N GLU A 361 -33.56 7.50 -4.30
CA GLU A 361 -32.70 6.58 -3.54
C GLU A 361 -31.78 5.73 -4.43
N ASP A 362 -32.29 5.23 -5.56
CA ASP A 362 -31.49 4.43 -6.50
C ASP A 362 -30.32 5.23 -7.09
N LYS A 363 -30.55 6.50 -7.46
CA LYS A 363 -29.50 7.40 -7.99
C LYS A 363 -28.50 7.76 -6.90
N MET A 364 -28.96 8.01 -5.68
CA MET A 364 -28.10 8.23 -4.52
C MET A 364 -27.18 7.02 -4.30
N CYS A 365 -27.75 5.81 -4.26
CA CYS A 365 -26.98 4.56 -4.10
C CYS A 365 -25.95 4.37 -5.23
N ALA A 366 -26.31 4.64 -6.48
CA ALA A 366 -25.39 4.57 -7.61
C ALA A 366 -24.21 5.56 -7.47
N ILE A 367 -24.45 6.79 -7.00
CA ILE A 367 -23.39 7.76 -6.75
C ILE A 367 -22.47 7.27 -5.61
N ILE A 368 -23.04 6.79 -4.51
CA ILE A 368 -22.26 6.26 -3.38
C ILE A 368 -21.37 5.10 -3.85
N GLN A 369 -21.91 4.14 -4.60
CA GLN A 369 -21.14 3.02 -5.16
C GLN A 369 -19.98 3.49 -6.05
N ASN A 370 -20.21 4.47 -6.93
CA ASN A 370 -19.18 5.02 -7.81
C ASN A 370 -18.09 5.76 -7.03
N LEU A 371 -18.47 6.56 -6.02
CA LEU A 371 -17.50 7.24 -5.15
C LEU A 371 -16.60 6.23 -4.43
N ILE A 372 -17.16 5.14 -3.92
CA ILE A 372 -16.41 4.07 -3.22
C ILE A 372 -15.43 3.36 -4.15
N ARG A 373 -15.85 3.06 -5.39
CA ARG A 373 -15.04 2.37 -6.40
C ARG A 373 -13.95 3.27 -6.96
N ASP A 374 -14.29 4.50 -7.33
CA ASP A 374 -13.36 5.40 -8.01
C ASP A 374 -12.35 6.03 -7.06
N ARG A 375 -12.78 6.39 -5.85
CA ARG A 375 -11.97 7.12 -4.85
C ARG A 375 -11.21 8.30 -5.45
N ASN A 376 -11.88 9.01 -6.35
CA ASN A 376 -11.24 10.04 -7.14
C ASN A 376 -11.08 11.32 -6.32
N ILE A 377 -9.82 11.67 -6.06
CA ILE A 377 -9.45 12.82 -5.23
C ILE A 377 -9.95 14.15 -5.79
N VAL A 378 -10.21 14.23 -7.11
CA VAL A 378 -10.70 15.45 -7.77
C VAL A 378 -12.07 15.86 -7.22
N PHE A 379 -12.86 14.89 -6.74
CA PHE A 379 -14.17 15.16 -6.17
C PHE A 379 -14.13 15.48 -4.67
N THR A 380 -12.97 15.41 -4.03
CA THR A 380 -12.85 15.68 -2.60
C THR A 380 -13.31 17.10 -2.26
N GLY A 381 -14.18 17.21 -1.26
CA GLY A 381 -14.86 18.44 -0.85
C GLY A 381 -16.09 18.81 -1.68
N GLN A 382 -16.47 18.01 -2.68
CA GLN A 382 -17.68 18.23 -3.48
C GLN A 382 -18.92 17.62 -2.84
N VAL A 383 -20.08 18.24 -3.14
CA VAL A 383 -21.41 17.72 -2.80
C VAL A 383 -22.12 17.35 -4.09
N PHE A 384 -22.60 16.11 -4.17
CA PHE A 384 -23.42 15.60 -5.27
C PHE A 384 -24.90 15.76 -4.90
N LEU A 385 -25.59 16.65 -5.62
CA LEU A 385 -27.03 16.86 -5.46
C LEU A 385 -27.82 15.88 -6.36
N VAL A 386 -28.75 15.15 -5.78
CA VAL A 386 -29.63 14.19 -6.45
C VAL A 386 -31.07 14.63 -6.24
N GLY A 387 -31.64 15.35 -7.21
CA GLY A 387 -33.01 15.84 -7.15
C GLY A 387 -33.62 15.99 -8.53
N GLU A 388 -34.91 16.35 -8.57
CA GLU A 388 -35.56 16.77 -9.81
C GLU A 388 -35.11 18.21 -10.11
N ILE A 389 -34.49 18.41 -11.28
CA ILE A 389 -33.92 19.69 -11.72
C ILE A 389 -35.02 20.72 -11.98
#